data_AF-A0A2E7TSW7-F1
#
_entry.id   AF-A0A2E7TSW7-F1
#
_cell.length_a   1.000
_cell.length_b   1.000
_cell.length_c   1.000
_cell.angle_alpha   90.00
_cell.angle_beta   90.00
_cell.angle_gamma   90.00
#
_symmetry.space_group_name_H-M   'P 1'
#
loop_
_entity.id
_entity.type
_entity.pdbx_description
1 polymer ?
#
loop_
_entity_poly.entity_id
_entity_poly.type
_entity_poly.pdbx_seq_one_letter_code
_entity_poly.pdbx_strand_id
1 'polypeptide(L)' 'MKLVWVLLLVTGYGVDEFDTKSLGGYDTMAECHVASTQTFWENMPINQEALCIRVETRIDDD' A
#
# COMPACT_ATOMS: atom_id res chain seq x y z
N MET A 1 -19.61 -6.32 -1.63
CA MET A 1 -18.26 -5.97 -2.13
C MET A 1 -18.00 -4.54 -1.73
N LYS A 2 -16.93 -4.29 -0.98
CA LYS A 2 -16.51 -2.93 -0.58
C LYS A 2 -15.26 -2.56 -1.38
N LEU A 3 -15.20 -1.33 -1.88
CA LEU A 3 -13.99 -0.77 -2.46
C LEU A 3 -13.12 -0.25 -1.33
N VAL A 4 -11.85 -0.66 -1.33
CA VAL A 4 -10.85 -0.23 -0.34
C VAL A 4 -9.58 0.16 -1.08
N TRP A 5 -8.91 1.21 -0.60
CA TRP A 5 -7.57 1.58 -1.03
C TRP A 5 -6.55 0.94 -0.10
N VAL A 6 -5.67 0.10 -0.63
CA VAL A 6 -4.63 -0.58 0.14
C VAL A 6 -3.31 0.14 -0.07
N LEU A 7 -2.66 0.52 1.02
CA LEU A 7 -1.27 0.95 1.00
C LEU A 7 -0.37 -0.28 0.98
N LEU A 8 0.32 -0.50 -0.14
CA LEU A 8 1.28 -1.56 -0.33
C LEU A 8 2.70 -0.99 -0.28
N LEU A 9 3.57 -1.63 0.50
CA LEU A 9 5.01 -1.46 0.39
C LEU A 9 5.52 -2.51 -0.59
N VAL A 10 6.19 -2.06 -1.64
CA VAL A 10 6.92 -2.93 -2.57
C VAL A 10 8.40 -2.82 -2.23
N THR A 11 9.08 -3.96 -2.08
CA THR A 11 10.54 -4.01 -1.92
C THR A 11 11.13 -4.79 -3.08
N GLY A 12 12.03 -4.16 -3.84
CA GLY A 12 12.78 -4.80 -4.91
C GLY A 12 14.08 -5.43 -4.40
N TYR A 13 14.33 -6.67 -4.84
CA TYR A 13 15.59 -7.40 -4.63
C TYR A 13 16.32 -7.67 -5.95
N GLY A 14 15.62 -7.63 -7.07
CA GLY A 14 16.14 -7.85 -8.43
C GLY A 14 15.13 -7.43 -9.51
N VAL A 15 15.48 -7.59 -10.80
CA VAL A 15 14.65 -7.13 -11.94
C VAL A 15 13.24 -7.73 -11.92
N ASP A 16 13.10 -8.98 -11.48
CA ASP A 16 11.83 -9.70 -11.39
C ASP A 16 11.56 -10.23 -9.97
N GLU A 17 12.31 -9.74 -8.97
CA GLU A 17 12.22 -10.21 -7.59
C GLU A 17 11.73 -9.08 -6.69
N PHE A 18 10.44 -9.14 -6.36
CA PHE A 18 9.76 -8.17 -5.51
C PHE A 18 9.02 -8.88 -4.39
N ASP A 19 9.07 -8.29 -3.21
CA ASP A 19 8.14 -8.62 -2.12
C ASP A 19 7.13 -7.48 -1.95
N THR A 20 5.92 -7.84 -1.52
CA THR A 20 4.84 -6.88 -1.30
C THR A 20 4.23 -7.09 0.07
N LYS A 21 4.05 -5.98 0.81
CA LYS A 21 3.44 -6.00 2.14
C LYS A 21 2.31 -4.98 2.23
N SER A 22 1.13 -5.44 2.62
CA SER A 22 0.02 -4.55 2.98
C SER A 22 0.31 -3.85 4.30
N LEU A 23 0.25 -2.52 4.30
CA LEU A 23 0.46 -1.68 5.47
C LEU A 23 -0.86 -1.17 6.06
N GLY A 24 -1.93 -1.10 5.27
CA GLY A 24 -3.23 -0.63 5.73
C GLY A 24 -4.26 -0.54 4.61
N GLY A 25 -5.54 -0.48 5.02
CA GLY A 25 -6.68 -0.24 4.15
C GLY A 25 -7.36 1.08 4.50
N TYR A 26 -7.81 1.81 3.48
CA TYR A 26 -8.38 3.16 3.58
C TYR A 26 -9.64 3.25 2.74
N ASP A 27 -10.58 4.11 3.15
CA ASP A 27 -11.83 4.29 2.43
C ASP A 27 -11.63 5.15 1.17
N THR A 28 -10.64 6.05 1.18
CA THR A 28 -10.34 6.94 0.05
C THR A 28 -8.88 6.88 -0.40
N MET A 29 -8.66 7.24 -1.68
CA MET A 29 -7.32 7.39 -2.26
C MET A 29 -6.50 8.46 -1.52
N ALA A 30 -7.16 9.55 -1.11
CA ALA A 30 -6.52 10.66 -0.42
C ALA A 30 -5.96 10.23 0.94
N GLU A 31 -6.75 9.49 1.73
CA GLU A 31 -6.30 8.93 3.02
C GLU A 31 -5.09 8.02 2.85
N CYS A 32 -5.12 7.14 1.84
CA CYS A 32 -4.00 6.25 1.54
C CYS A 32 -2.72 7.04 1.20
N HIS A 33 -2.81 8.08 0.36
CA HIS A 33 -1.64 8.90 0.01
C HIS A 33 -1.12 9.73 1.19
N VAL A 34 -2.01 10.25 2.04
CA VAL A 34 -1.60 10.95 3.27
C VAL A 34 -0.88 9.99 4.20
N ALA A 35 -1.39 8.77 4.39
CA ALA A 35 -0.74 7.76 5.22
C ALA A 35 0.63 7.32 4.64
N SER A 36 0.71 7.13 3.31
CA SER A 36 1.97 6.85 2.62
C SER A 36 3.00 7.95 2.86
N THR A 37 2.57 9.19 2.71
CA THR A 37 3.40 10.38 2.96
C THR A 37 3.89 10.36 4.41
N GLN A 38 3.00 10.26 5.40
CA GLN A 38 3.38 10.24 6.82
C GLN A 38 4.34 9.10 7.18
N THR A 39 4.22 7.95 6.52
CA THR A 39 5.04 6.76 6.81
C THR A 39 6.45 6.88 6.21
N PHE A 40 6.58 7.50 5.04
CA PHE A 40 7.82 7.44 4.25
C PHE A 40 8.45 8.79 3.89
N TRP A 41 7.86 9.92 4.30
CA TRP A 41 8.25 11.27 3.86
C TRP A 41 9.75 11.57 3.91
N GLU A 42 10.42 11.13 4.98
CA GLU A 42 11.81 11.53 5.22
C GLU A 42 12.84 10.46 4.88
N ASN A 43 12.49 9.17 4.91
CA ASN A 43 13.47 8.09 4.90
C ASN A 43 12.99 6.82 4.18
N MET A 44 12.54 6.93 2.93
CA MET A 44 12.26 5.74 2.12
C MET A 44 13.57 5.10 1.62
N PRO A 45 13.81 3.80 1.87
CA PRO A 45 14.95 3.08 1.30
C PRO A 45 14.92 3.06 -0.24
N ILE A 46 16.08 3.06 -0.88
CA ILE A 46 16.22 3.17 -2.35
C ILE A 46 15.51 2.06 -3.14
N ASN A 47 15.34 0.89 -2.51
CA ASN A 47 14.71 -0.28 -3.13
C ASN A 47 13.28 -0.50 -2.66
N GLN A 48 12.66 0.52 -2.05
CA GLN A 48 11.28 0.47 -1.58
C GLN A 48 10.44 1.54 -2.26
N GLU A 49 9.16 1.22 -2.48
CA GLU A 49 8.16 2.16 -2.97
C GLU A 49 6.83 1.88 -2.26
N ALA A 50 6.08 2.95 -1.96
CA ALA A 50 4.78 2.85 -1.31
C ALA A 50 3.69 3.24 -2.31
N LEU A 51 2.75 2.34 -2.56
CA LEU A 51 1.71 2.53 -3.57
C LEU A 51 0.31 2.29 -3.03
N CYS A 52 -0.63 3.12 -3.50
CA CYS A 52 -2.04 3.01 -3.18
C CYS A 52 -2.77 2.29 -4.30
N ILE A 53 -3.27 1.08 -4.02
CA ILE A 53 -4.01 0.27 -5.00
C ILE A 53 -5.47 0.14 -4.58
N ARG A 54 -6.38 0.24 -5.55
CA ARG A 54 -7.81 0.02 -5.32
C ARG A 54 -8.14 -1.46 -5.45
N VAL A 55 -8.75 -2.05 -4.43
CA VAL A 55 -9.18 -3.45 -4.41
C VAL A 55 -10.66 -3.59 -4.08
N GLU A 56 -11.25 -4.69 -4.55
CA GLU A 56 -12.59 -5.14 -4.14
C GLU A 56 -12.43 -6.21 -3.06
N THR A 57 -12.92 -5.93 -1.86
CA THR A 57 -12.96 -6.95 -0.80
C THR A 57 -14.37 -7.53 -0.66
N ARG A 58 -14.45 -8.86 -0.49
CA ARG A 58 -15.66 -9.51 0.01
C ARG A 58 -15.67 -9.26 1.52
N ILE A 59 -16.74 -8.65 1.99
CA ILE A 59 -17.01 -8.57 3.42
C ILE A 59 -17.48 -9.98 3.79
N ASP A 60 -16.55 -10.89 4.03
CA ASP A 60 -16.84 -12.07 4.82
C ASP A 60 -16.55 -11.61 6.26
N ASP A 61 -17.63 -11.23 6.95
CA ASP A 61 -17.63 -10.82 8.36
C ASP A 61 -17.05 -11.98 9.21
N ASP A 62 -15.93 -11.73 9.89
CA ASP A 62 -15.45 -12.51 11.04
C ASP A 62 -15.43 -11.59 12.27
#